data_AF-A0A928SZ95-F1
#
_entry.id   AF-A0A928SZ95-F1
#
_cell.length_a   1.000
_cell.length_b   1.000
_cell.length_c   1.000
_cell.angle_alpha   90.00
_cell.angle_beta   90.00
_cell.angle_gamma   90.00
#
_symmetry.space_group_name_H-M   'P 1'
#
loop_
_entity.id
_entity.type
_entity.pdbx_description
1 polymer ?
#
loop_
_entity_poly.entity_id
_entity_poly.type
_entity_poly.pdbx_seq_one_letter_code
_entity_poly.pdbx_strand_id
1 'polypeptide(L)'
;MSALAIAPLALACSSDDGGGSGGGGGNVPDACTLLTAGEIEDILGAPTPGVAATNDTPGGTSRRCAWEREYSTVLRNDELVLSVAPVAAYTPLVGSTPYTIGDGGEVLDQTRGVQITWKKAAFAVTFRYAITGALSEDFEPYRVKAKALAQAANDRL
;
A
#
# COMPACT_ATOMS: atom_id res chain seq x y z
N MET A 1 -1.44 -37.68 -16.17
CA MET A 1 -1.82 -36.26 -16.07
C MET A 1 -1.80 -35.91 -14.60
N SER A 2 -0.65 -35.45 -14.10
CA SER A 2 -0.53 -35.06 -12.68
C SER A 2 -1.03 -33.64 -12.54
N ALA A 3 -2.12 -33.47 -11.81
CA ALA A 3 -2.56 -32.16 -11.33
C ALA A 3 -1.55 -31.71 -10.25
N LEU A 4 -0.73 -30.70 -10.57
CA LEU A 4 -0.02 -29.95 -9.55
C LEU A 4 -1.09 -29.20 -8.74
N ALA A 5 -1.33 -29.65 -7.51
CA ALA A 5 -2.06 -28.89 -6.53
C ALA A 5 -1.22 -27.65 -6.18
N ILE A 6 -1.66 -26.48 -6.63
CA ILE A 6 -1.15 -25.21 -6.12
C ILE A 6 -1.73 -25.10 -4.71
N ALA A 7 -0.90 -25.37 -3.70
CA ALA A 7 -1.26 -25.11 -2.32
C ALA A 7 -1.64 -23.62 -2.20
N PRO A 8 -2.72 -23.28 -1.48
CA PRO A 8 -2.98 -21.88 -1.17
C PRO A 8 -1.77 -21.37 -0.40
N LEU A 9 -1.04 -20.43 -1.01
CA LEU A 9 -0.02 -19.67 -0.30
C LEU A 9 -0.77 -18.95 0.82
N ALA A 10 -0.65 -19.49 2.03
CA ALA A 10 -0.89 -18.72 3.22
C ALA A 10 0.06 -17.53 3.09
N LEU A 11 -0.49 -16.37 2.73
CA LEU A 11 0.19 -15.11 2.98
C LEU A 11 0.38 -15.08 4.48
N ALA A 12 1.52 -15.57 4.94
CA ALA A 12 1.95 -15.39 6.29
C ALA A 12 2.17 -13.88 6.40
N CYS A 13 1.13 -13.15 6.81
CA CYS A 13 1.34 -12.14 7.80
C CYS A 13 2.03 -12.87 8.95
N SER A 14 3.36 -12.94 8.92
CA SER A 14 4.13 -13.28 10.10
C SER A 14 3.70 -12.25 11.13
N SER A 15 2.82 -12.68 12.02
CA SER A 15 2.68 -12.09 13.34
C SER A 15 3.99 -12.42 14.05
N ASP A 16 5.07 -11.77 13.65
CA ASP A 16 6.30 -11.80 14.44
C ASP A 16 6.05 -10.89 15.65
N ASP A 17 5.95 -11.54 16.80
CA ASP A 17 5.85 -11.01 18.15
C ASP A 17 7.08 -10.14 18.50
N GLY A 18 7.16 -8.96 17.88
CA GLY A 18 8.32 -8.07 17.92
C GLY A 18 8.06 -6.71 18.55
N GLY A 19 7.68 -6.69 19.84
CA GLY A 19 7.97 -5.55 20.72
C GLY A 19 6.87 -4.51 20.89
N GLY A 20 6.13 -4.61 21.99
CA GLY A 20 5.41 -3.47 22.53
C GLY A 20 6.35 -2.43 23.13
N SER A 21 5.96 -1.15 23.06
CA SER A 21 6.01 -0.20 24.18
C SER A 21 5.18 1.04 23.81
N GLY A 22 4.44 1.52 24.81
CA GLY A 22 3.30 2.39 24.63
C GLY A 22 3.61 3.85 24.27
N GLY A 23 2.55 4.53 23.84
CA GLY A 23 2.53 5.96 23.61
C GLY A 23 1.15 6.36 23.14
N GLY A 24 0.35 6.96 24.02
CA GLY A 24 -1.03 7.34 23.74
C GLY A 24 -1.14 8.31 22.56
N GLY A 25 -1.87 7.90 21.54
CA GLY A 25 -2.34 8.71 20.43
C GLY A 25 -3.57 8.02 19.87
N GLY A 26 -4.69 8.74 19.73
CA GLY A 26 -6.00 8.16 19.39
C GLY A 26 -5.91 7.11 18.29
N ASN A 27 -6.54 5.95 18.51
CA ASN A 27 -6.43 4.71 17.74
C ASN A 27 -6.27 4.93 16.22
N VAL A 28 -5.03 5.04 15.74
CA VAL A 28 -4.73 5.10 14.30
C VAL A 28 -4.89 3.68 13.74
N PRO A 29 -5.72 3.48 12.69
CA PRO A 29 -5.91 2.18 12.07
C PRO A 29 -4.59 1.54 11.63
N ASP A 30 -4.50 0.23 11.79
CA ASP A 30 -3.35 -0.54 11.28
C ASP A 30 -3.39 -0.59 9.75
N ALA A 31 -2.43 0.07 9.11
CA ALA A 31 -2.32 0.16 7.65
C ALA A 31 -2.22 -1.23 6.99
N CYS A 32 -1.61 -2.20 7.66
CA CYS A 32 -1.42 -3.54 7.10
C CYS A 32 -2.72 -4.36 7.03
N THR A 33 -3.77 -3.93 7.73
CA THR A 33 -5.09 -4.59 7.73
C THR A 33 -6.05 -4.04 6.67
N LEU A 34 -5.70 -2.92 6.03
CA LEU A 34 -6.57 -2.23 5.08
C LEU A 34 -6.54 -2.84 3.67
N LEU A 35 -5.56 -3.69 3.39
CA LEU A 35 -5.45 -4.44 2.14
C LEU A 35 -5.30 -5.92 2.43
N THR A 36 -5.95 -6.74 1.61
CA THR A 36 -5.90 -8.19 1.68
C THR A 36 -4.72 -8.74 0.87
N ALA A 37 -4.35 -9.98 1.14
CA ALA A 37 -3.33 -10.69 0.37
C ALA A 37 -3.64 -10.73 -1.14
N GLY A 38 -4.88 -11.06 -1.51
CA GLY A 38 -5.27 -11.14 -2.92
C GLY A 38 -5.26 -9.79 -3.63
N GLU A 39 -5.53 -8.70 -2.91
CA GLU A 39 -5.43 -7.33 -3.43
C GLU A 39 -3.98 -6.91 -3.68
N ILE A 40 -3.07 -7.27 -2.77
CA ILE A 40 -1.64 -7.03 -2.93
C ILE A 40 -1.11 -7.88 -4.09
N GLU A 41 -1.51 -9.14 -4.17
CA GLU A 41 -1.16 -10.05 -5.27
C GLU A 41 -1.71 -9.60 -6.63
N ASP A 42 -2.87 -8.94 -6.67
CA ASP A 42 -3.42 -8.45 -7.93
C ASP A 42 -2.57 -7.31 -8.53
N ILE A 43 -2.02 -6.42 -7.70
CA ILE A 43 -1.20 -5.30 -8.17
C ILE A 43 0.29 -5.66 -8.30
N LEU A 44 0.87 -6.36 -7.32
CA LEU A 44 2.28 -6.74 -7.33
C LEU A 44 2.52 -8.06 -8.07
N GLY A 45 1.51 -8.90 -8.28
CA GLY A 45 1.72 -10.34 -8.55
C GLY A 45 2.10 -11.09 -7.27
N ALA A 46 2.55 -12.35 -7.39
CA ALA A 46 3.05 -13.10 -6.23
C ALA A 46 4.27 -12.35 -5.62
N PRO A 47 4.15 -11.78 -4.41
CA PRO A 47 5.26 -11.07 -3.79
C PRO A 47 6.38 -12.04 -3.44
N THR A 48 7.62 -11.56 -3.46
CA THR A 48 8.77 -12.38 -3.04
C THR A 48 8.59 -12.76 -1.56
N PRO A 49 8.78 -14.03 -1.17
CA PRO A 49 8.73 -14.42 0.23
C PRO A 49 9.77 -13.61 1.02
N GLY A 50 9.33 -12.81 1.99
CA GLY A 50 10.23 -12.08 2.89
C GLY A 50 10.09 -10.57 2.93
N VAL A 51 9.29 -9.94 2.06
CA VAL A 51 8.95 -8.52 2.23
C VAL A 51 7.77 -8.42 3.18
N ALA A 52 8.08 -8.51 4.48
CA ALA A 52 7.11 -8.36 5.54
C ALA A 52 6.58 -6.93 5.56
N ALA A 53 5.27 -6.81 5.69
CA ALA A 53 4.59 -5.63 6.16
C ALA A 53 5.28 -5.07 7.43
N THR A 54 6.08 -4.02 7.30
CA THR A 54 6.71 -3.36 8.46
C THR A 54 5.86 -2.18 8.92
N ASN A 55 5.27 -2.32 10.10
CA ASN A 55 4.64 -1.22 10.83
C ASN A 55 5.71 -0.31 11.46
N ASP A 56 6.38 0.48 10.64
CA ASP A 56 7.33 1.47 11.14
C ASP A 56 6.59 2.74 11.57
N THR A 57 6.85 3.15 12.80
CA THR A 57 6.22 4.32 13.44
C THR A 57 7.29 5.40 13.69
N PRO A 58 7.47 6.40 12.83
CA PRO A 58 8.24 7.58 13.21
C PRO A 58 7.44 8.39 14.23
N GLY A 59 7.71 8.22 15.53
CA GLY A 59 7.16 9.09 16.58
C GLY A 59 5.71 8.82 17.04
N GLY A 60 5.20 7.59 16.90
CA GLY A 60 3.97 7.15 17.59
C GLY A 60 2.63 7.47 16.92
N THR A 61 2.59 8.35 15.91
CA THR A 61 1.32 8.89 15.39
C THR A 61 0.94 8.41 14.00
N SER A 62 1.79 7.69 13.27
CA SER A 62 1.45 7.16 11.95
C SER A 62 1.68 5.66 11.86
N ARG A 63 0.83 4.96 11.11
CA ARG A 63 0.97 3.54 10.79
C ARG A 63 1.30 3.41 9.32
N ARG A 64 2.34 2.67 8.98
CA ARG A 64 2.78 2.45 7.60
C ARG A 64 2.84 0.97 7.34
N CYS A 65 2.45 0.55 6.15
CA CYS A 65 2.67 -0.78 5.64
C CYS A 65 3.34 -0.67 4.27
N ALA A 66 4.28 -1.57 3.98
CA ALA A 66 4.96 -1.63 2.71
C ALA A 66 5.06 -3.08 2.24
N TRP A 67 4.92 -3.27 0.93
CA TRP A 67 5.06 -4.54 0.23
C TRP A 67 5.90 -4.30 -1.01
N GLU A 68 6.78 -5.23 -1.34
CA GLU A 68 7.66 -5.10 -2.49
C GLU A 68 7.74 -6.42 -3.26
N ARG A 69 7.99 -6.30 -4.56
CA ARG A 69 8.34 -7.42 -5.42
C ARG A 69 9.59 -7.09 -6.20
N GLU A 70 10.58 -7.96 -6.05
CA GLU A 70 11.82 -7.90 -6.82
C GLU A 70 11.76 -8.82 -8.05
N TYR A 71 12.14 -8.28 -9.21
CA TYR A 71 12.26 -9.04 -10.45
C TYR A 71 13.74 -9.30 -10.74
N SER A 72 14.17 -10.53 -10.48
CA SER A 72 15.57 -10.96 -10.64
C SER A 72 16.12 -10.81 -12.07
N THR A 73 15.26 -10.72 -13.09
CA THR A 73 15.66 -10.74 -14.50
C THR A 73 15.84 -9.35 -15.12
N VAL A 74 15.32 -8.29 -14.50
CA VAL A 74 15.20 -6.97 -15.16
C VAL A 74 15.57 -5.78 -14.27
N LEU A 75 16.21 -6.00 -13.12
CA LEU A 75 16.53 -4.93 -12.14
C LEU A 75 15.31 -4.02 -11.88
N ARG A 76 14.12 -4.65 -11.80
CA ARG A 76 12.84 -3.98 -11.54
C ARG A 76 12.39 -4.33 -10.14
N ASN A 77 11.94 -3.32 -9.40
CA ASN A 77 11.30 -3.48 -8.10
C ASN A 77 9.98 -2.73 -8.12
N ASP A 78 8.91 -3.42 -7.76
CA ASP A 78 7.61 -2.81 -7.55
C ASP A 78 7.40 -2.64 -6.05
N GLU A 79 6.97 -1.46 -5.63
CA GLU A 79 6.73 -1.08 -4.24
C GLU A 79 5.28 -0.63 -4.10
N LEU A 80 4.60 -1.15 -3.09
CA LEU A 80 3.30 -0.69 -2.62
C LEU A 80 3.45 -0.20 -1.18
N VAL A 81 3.02 1.03 -0.89
CA VAL A 81 3.06 1.61 0.45
C VAL A 81 1.68 2.16 0.80
N LEU A 82 1.22 1.86 2.00
CA LEU A 82 0.05 2.50 2.61
C LEU A 82 0.46 3.15 3.93
N SER A 83 0.10 4.41 4.14
CA SER A 83 0.37 5.14 5.37
C SER A 83 -0.91 5.77 5.88
N VAL A 84 -1.18 5.65 7.18
CA VAL A 84 -2.31 6.23 7.89
C VAL A 84 -1.76 7.12 8.98
N ALA A 85 -2.18 8.38 9.02
CA ALA A 85 -1.77 9.35 10.02
C ALA A 85 -2.98 10.20 10.45
N PRO A 86 -2.95 10.88 11.60
CA PRO A 86 -3.92 11.92 11.94
C PRO A 86 -4.03 12.95 10.82
N VAL A 87 -5.23 13.45 10.57
CA VAL A 87 -5.51 14.43 9.51
C VAL A 87 -4.69 15.73 9.65
N ALA A 88 -4.22 16.05 10.86
CA ALA A 88 -3.30 17.17 11.08
C ALA A 88 -1.96 17.03 10.34
N ALA A 89 -1.59 15.81 9.94
CA ALA A 89 -0.42 15.52 9.11
C ALA A 89 -0.75 15.50 7.60
N TYR A 90 -1.99 15.79 7.19
CA TYR A 90 -2.39 15.84 5.79
C TYR A 90 -1.63 16.96 5.08
N THR A 91 -0.91 16.59 4.02
CA THR A 91 -0.26 17.54 3.12
C THR A 91 -0.78 17.28 1.71
N PRO A 92 -1.38 18.30 1.04
CA PRO A 92 -1.80 18.15 -0.34
C PRO A 92 -0.66 17.76 -1.26
N LEU A 93 -0.95 16.98 -2.29
CA LEU A 93 0.04 16.58 -3.28
C LEU A 93 0.28 17.70 -4.28
N VAL A 94 1.52 18.18 -4.36
CA VAL A 94 1.89 19.22 -5.34
C VAL A 94 1.75 18.65 -6.76
N GLY A 95 0.96 19.32 -7.60
CA GLY A 95 0.73 18.90 -8.99
C GLY A 95 -0.26 17.75 -9.16
N SER A 96 -0.96 17.35 -8.10
CA SER A 96 -2.01 16.32 -8.21
C SER A 96 -3.31 16.84 -8.83
N THR A 97 -4.12 15.91 -9.30
CA THR A 97 -5.50 16.16 -9.71
C THR A 97 -6.48 15.70 -8.63
N PRO A 98 -7.62 16.40 -8.44
CA PRO A 98 -8.65 15.94 -7.50
C PRO A 98 -9.18 14.55 -7.87
N TYR A 99 -9.40 13.71 -6.85
CA TYR A 99 -9.93 12.36 -6.96
C TYR A 99 -10.99 12.11 -5.87
N THR A 100 -12.07 11.42 -6.23
CA THR A 100 -13.16 11.15 -5.28
C THR A 100 -12.88 9.87 -4.52
N ILE A 101 -12.50 10.02 -3.27
CA ILE A 101 -12.25 8.94 -2.30
C ILE A 101 -12.33 9.54 -0.89
N GLY A 102 -12.95 8.84 0.06
CA GLY A 102 -13.17 9.37 1.42
C GLY A 102 -13.87 10.73 1.44
N ASP A 103 -13.37 11.64 2.29
CA ASP A 103 -13.80 13.03 2.42
C ASP A 103 -13.07 13.96 1.42
N GLY A 104 -12.57 13.39 0.33
CA GLY A 104 -11.77 14.03 -0.70
C GLY A 104 -10.38 13.40 -0.83
N GLY A 105 -9.87 13.34 -2.06
CA GLY A 105 -8.54 12.84 -2.34
C GLY A 105 -7.88 13.53 -3.53
N GLU A 106 -6.60 13.21 -3.67
CA GLU A 106 -5.69 13.79 -4.66
C GLU A 106 -4.89 12.65 -5.26
N VAL A 107 -4.85 12.58 -6.59
CA VAL A 107 -4.05 11.61 -7.34
C VAL A 107 -2.92 12.31 -8.09
N LEU A 108 -1.70 11.85 -7.85
CA LEU A 108 -0.50 12.20 -8.58
C LEU A 108 -0.08 10.99 -9.42
N ASP A 109 -0.48 11.01 -10.69
CA ASP A 109 -0.07 10.01 -11.68
C ASP A 109 1.35 10.34 -12.18
N GLN A 110 2.26 9.38 -12.08
CA GLN A 110 3.65 9.49 -12.53
C GLN A 110 3.90 8.46 -13.63
N THR A 111 4.98 8.64 -14.39
CA THR A 111 5.36 7.67 -15.44
C THR A 111 5.63 6.28 -14.87
N ARG A 112 6.01 6.20 -13.59
CA ARG A 112 6.48 5.00 -12.90
C ARG A 112 5.71 4.71 -11.62
N GLY A 113 4.51 5.24 -11.46
CA GLY A 113 3.81 5.10 -10.20
C GLY A 113 2.59 5.98 -10.10
N VAL A 114 1.84 5.77 -9.04
CA VAL A 114 0.70 6.60 -8.67
C VAL A 114 0.69 6.76 -7.16
N GLN A 115 0.45 7.99 -6.73
CA GLN A 115 0.25 8.31 -5.33
C GLN A 115 -1.14 8.90 -5.17
N ILE A 116 -1.90 8.35 -4.23
CA ILE A 116 -3.25 8.77 -3.89
C ILE A 116 -3.26 9.14 -2.42
N THR A 117 -3.53 10.40 -2.11
CA THR A 117 -3.66 10.87 -0.73
C THR A 117 -5.10 11.32 -0.50
N TRP A 118 -5.72 10.89 0.60
CA TRP A 118 -7.09 11.28 0.93
C TRP A 118 -7.30 11.47 2.42
N LYS A 119 -8.43 12.09 2.75
CA LYS A 119 -8.89 12.23 4.13
C LYS A 119 -10.07 11.29 4.37
N LYS A 120 -10.14 10.74 5.57
CA LYS A 120 -11.28 9.95 6.03
C LYS A 120 -11.43 10.17 7.52
N ALA A 121 -12.51 10.83 7.93
CA ALA A 121 -12.76 11.19 9.32
C ALA A 121 -11.57 11.92 9.96
N ALA A 122 -10.94 11.33 10.97
CA ALA A 122 -9.80 11.91 11.69
C ALA A 122 -8.43 11.57 11.06
N PHE A 123 -8.40 10.87 9.92
CA PHE A 123 -7.18 10.32 9.33
C PHE A 123 -6.89 10.90 7.95
N ALA A 124 -5.59 11.03 7.67
CA ALA A 124 -5.01 11.18 6.35
C ALA A 124 -4.41 9.84 5.94
N VAL A 125 -4.67 9.44 4.71
CA VAL A 125 -4.19 8.17 4.16
C VAL A 125 -3.42 8.46 2.89
N THR A 126 -2.24 7.86 2.76
CA THR A 126 -1.42 7.93 1.56
C THR A 126 -1.19 6.52 1.05
N PHE A 127 -1.71 6.24 -0.14
CA PHE A 127 -1.40 5.05 -0.92
C PHE A 127 -0.37 5.43 -1.99
N ARG A 128 0.67 4.63 -2.16
CA ARG A 128 1.66 4.79 -3.21
C ARG A 128 1.96 3.44 -3.84
N TYR A 129 1.83 3.37 -5.16
CA TYR A 129 2.40 2.31 -5.97
C TYR A 129 3.53 2.88 -6.83
N ALA A 130 4.71 2.29 -6.80
CA ALA A 130 5.88 2.75 -7.53
C ALA A 130 6.63 1.60 -8.18
N ILE A 131 7.15 1.84 -9.37
CA ILE A 131 7.98 0.92 -10.15
C ILE A 131 9.36 1.54 -10.30
N THR A 132 10.36 0.86 -9.77
CA THR A 132 11.78 1.18 -9.99
C THR A 132 12.35 0.24 -11.05
N GLY A 133 13.27 0.72 -11.88
CA GLY A 133 13.87 -0.08 -12.95
C GLY A 133 13.31 0.20 -14.35
N ALA A 134 13.49 -0.74 -15.29
CA ALA A 134 13.01 -0.58 -16.66
C ALA A 134 11.48 -0.81 -16.74
N LEU A 135 10.77 0.12 -17.38
CA LEU A 135 9.37 -0.06 -17.75
C LEU A 135 9.32 -0.80 -19.09
N SER A 136 8.89 -2.06 -19.08
CA SER A 136 8.69 -2.85 -20.29
C SER A 136 7.23 -2.94 -20.73
N GLU A 137 6.29 -2.45 -19.91
CA GLU A 137 4.85 -2.66 -20.06
C GLU A 137 4.08 -1.35 -19.95
N ASP A 138 2.86 -1.33 -20.48
CA ASP A 138 1.92 -0.22 -20.29
C ASP A 138 1.60 -0.05 -18.81
N PHE A 139 1.71 1.18 -18.31
CA PHE A 139 1.48 1.52 -16.92
C PHE A 139 -0.01 1.76 -16.62
N GLU A 140 -0.84 2.01 -17.63
CA GLU A 140 -2.27 2.30 -17.45
C GLU A 140 -3.04 1.24 -16.64
N PRO A 141 -2.87 -0.08 -16.87
CA PRO A 141 -3.55 -1.10 -16.08
C PRO A 141 -3.21 -1.01 -14.58
N TYR A 142 -1.96 -0.69 -14.25
CA TYR A 142 -1.52 -0.55 -12.86
C TYR A 142 -2.11 0.69 -12.20
N ARG A 143 -2.33 1.79 -12.95
CA ARG A 143 -3.06 2.97 -12.44
C ARG A 143 -4.49 2.64 -12.04
N VAL A 144 -5.20 1.88 -12.86
CA VAL A 144 -6.58 1.47 -12.57
C VAL A 144 -6.64 0.58 -11.32
N LYS A 145 -5.73 -0.40 -11.21
CA LYS A 145 -5.64 -1.26 -10.02
C LYS A 145 -5.33 -0.48 -8.75
N ALA A 146 -4.35 0.42 -8.80
CA ALA A 146 -4.00 1.27 -7.66
C ALA A 146 -5.17 2.13 -7.17
N LYS A 147 -5.96 2.71 -8.09
CA LYS A 147 -7.16 3.47 -7.74
C LYS A 147 -8.22 2.59 -7.06
N ALA A 148 -8.43 1.37 -7.57
CA ALA A 148 -9.35 0.41 -6.95
C ALA A 148 -8.88 -0.03 -5.55
N LEU A 149 -7.58 -0.27 -5.36
CA LEU A 149 -7.02 -0.63 -4.06
C LEU A 149 -7.11 0.51 -3.04
N ALA A 150 -6.86 1.75 -3.45
CA ALA A 150 -7.07 2.91 -2.59
C ALA A 150 -8.53 2.99 -2.12
N GLN A 151 -9.49 2.79 -3.03
CA GLN A 151 -10.91 2.77 -2.67
C GLN A 151 -11.24 1.63 -1.69
N ALA A 152 -10.71 0.43 -1.91
CA ALA A 152 -10.91 -0.71 -1.02
C ALA A 152 -10.33 -0.45 0.39
N ALA A 153 -9.15 0.17 0.47
CA ALA A 153 -8.57 0.61 1.75
C ALA A 153 -9.44 1.67 2.44
N ASN A 154 -9.99 2.62 1.69
CA ASN A 154 -10.91 3.63 2.22
C ASN A 154 -12.21 3.04 2.79
N ASP A 155 -12.75 1.99 2.18
CA ASP A 155 -13.99 1.37 2.62
C ASP A 155 -13.83 0.58 3.93
N ARG A 156 -12.58 0.32 4.35
CA ARG A 156 -12.21 -0.37 5.59
C ARG A 156 -11.80 0.59 6.72
N LEU A 157 -11.84 1.89 6.47
CA LEU A 157 -11.54 2.98 7.41
C LEU A 157 -12.81 3.63 7.97
#